data_AF-A0AAJ7PVB3-F1
#
_entry.id   AF-A0AAJ7PVB3-F1
#
_cell.length_a   1.000
_cell.length_b   1.000
_cell.length_c   1.000
_cell.angle_alpha   90.00
_cell.angle_beta   90.00
_cell.angle_gamma   90.00
#
_symmetry.space_group_name_H-M   'P 1'
#
loop_
_entity.id
_entity.type
_entity.pdbx_description
1 polymer ?
#
loop_
_entity_poly.entity_id
_entity_poly.type
_entity_poly.pdbx_seq_one_letter_code
_entity_poly.pdbx_strand_id
1 'polypeptide(L)'
;MVGQVAQSCWLLLTLSLKGILAGDWSVRLPSGPVCAQIGSSVVLPCSYDYPQSPNETRGEGQLSAQGGGGAGQQYKALTEMWCLEDSRCITPRYVFHSAGVFPDPSYQNRVQYLGKPGTKNCSLNISDLRQSDSGNYVFYLITNHPTQKMPEQRGIQLLVADSSSAVTMSASPPSGITEGAALRLACCSPSASPQASFRWFKGTSAAPRSNGQVWNISEVTSDDSGNYYCQMQTGDKVQNSKILAIDVEYPPRNTTVSISPAGELQEVLPVTLTCSSVANPPVHMYSWYKGAACLPTTDKSFHQARQTLATLIGRGSTLSSANISAEEYGEYCCVARNRHGSQAHSVTLTDSRANTSNSSGSRAVLIGVTIAVLVVIIAIVAFLMTRKQKSSQRQSYALTATAATDL
;
A
#
# COMPACT_ATOMS: atom_id res chain seq x y z
N MET A 1 -51.99 -5.63 44.00
CA MET A 1 -50.59 -5.85 44.42
C MET A 1 -49.96 -6.81 43.43
N VAL A 2 -48.85 -6.37 42.85
CA VAL A 2 -48.20 -6.92 41.66
C VAL A 2 -47.56 -8.27 41.98
N GLY A 3 -48.00 -9.33 41.32
CA GLY A 3 -47.34 -10.64 41.31
C GLY A 3 -46.51 -10.79 40.05
N GLN A 4 -45.19 -10.70 40.17
CA GLN A 4 -44.23 -10.98 39.10
C GLN A 4 -44.21 -12.49 38.81
N VAL A 5 -44.63 -12.87 37.60
CA VAL A 5 -44.30 -14.19 37.03
C VAL A 5 -43.09 -13.98 36.13
N ALA A 6 -41.91 -14.36 36.63
CA ALA A 6 -40.68 -14.36 35.85
C ALA A 6 -40.73 -15.53 34.85
N GLN A 7 -41.02 -15.21 33.58
CA GLN A 7 -40.87 -16.14 32.46
C GLN A 7 -39.38 -16.40 32.21
N SER A 8 -38.93 -17.58 32.63
CA SER A 8 -37.59 -18.09 32.34
C SER A 8 -37.55 -18.57 30.88
N CYS A 9 -37.03 -17.72 29.99
CA CYS A 9 -36.87 -18.03 28.58
C CYS A 9 -35.60 -18.86 28.38
N TRP A 10 -35.73 -20.19 28.44
CA TRP A 10 -34.67 -21.11 28.03
C TRP A 10 -34.53 -21.08 26.51
N LEU A 11 -33.56 -20.31 26.01
CA LEU A 11 -33.08 -20.42 24.64
C LEU A 11 -32.37 -21.77 24.48
N LEU A 12 -33.12 -22.78 24.05
CA LEU A 12 -32.55 -24.00 23.46
C LEU A 12 -31.87 -23.59 22.14
N LEU A 13 -30.58 -23.28 22.21
CA LEU A 13 -29.70 -23.22 21.04
C LEU A 13 -29.65 -24.64 20.46
N THR A 14 -30.51 -24.94 19.51
CA THR A 14 -30.38 -26.12 18.66
C THR A 14 -29.14 -25.90 17.79
N LEU A 15 -27.97 -26.30 18.30
CA LEU A 15 -26.78 -26.55 17.52
C LEU A 15 -27.15 -27.60 16.47
N SER A 16 -27.50 -27.11 15.28
CA SER A 16 -27.55 -27.93 14.08
C SER A 16 -26.11 -28.34 13.77
N LEU A 17 -25.66 -29.41 14.42
CA LEU A 17 -24.57 -30.24 13.92
C LEU A 17 -25.06 -30.81 12.59
N LYS A 18 -24.90 -30.02 11.52
CA LYS A 18 -24.80 -30.58 10.19
C LYS A 18 -23.72 -31.67 10.28
N GLY A 19 -24.08 -32.88 9.88
CA GLY A 19 -23.10 -33.94 9.65
C GLY A 19 -22.04 -33.40 8.70
N ILE A 20 -20.84 -33.17 9.23
CA ILE A 20 -19.67 -32.73 8.47
C ILE A 20 -18.62 -33.80 8.70
N LEU A 21 -18.71 -34.88 7.92
CA LEU A 21 -17.57 -35.76 7.63
C LEU A 21 -17.36 -35.82 6.12
N ALA A 22 -17.42 -34.65 5.47
CA ALA A 22 -16.72 -34.38 4.22
C ALA A 22 -15.63 -33.38 4.56
N GLY A 23 -14.36 -33.77 4.47
CA GLY A 23 -13.24 -32.92 4.89
C GLY A 23 -13.15 -31.67 4.01
N ASP A 24 -13.21 -30.49 4.61
CA ASP A 24 -12.83 -29.26 3.91
C ASP A 24 -11.33 -29.24 3.62
N TRP A 25 -10.90 -28.42 2.66
CA TRP A 25 -9.49 -28.18 2.41
C TRP A 25 -8.80 -27.74 3.71
N SER A 26 -7.83 -28.53 4.17
CA SER A 26 -7.04 -28.17 5.34
C SER A 26 -5.61 -28.67 5.22
N VAL A 27 -4.67 -27.87 5.69
CA VAL A 27 -3.29 -28.28 5.91
C VAL A 27 -2.94 -27.93 7.34
N ARG A 28 -2.52 -28.94 8.10
CA ARG A 28 -2.11 -28.81 9.48
C ARG A 28 -0.59 -28.82 9.53
N LEU A 29 -0.05 -27.63 9.82
CA LEU A 29 1.36 -27.37 10.06
C LEU A 29 1.53 -26.90 11.52
N PRO A 30 2.72 -27.07 12.12
CA PRO A 30 3.08 -26.42 13.38
C PRO A 30 2.81 -24.91 13.36
N SER A 31 2.34 -24.38 14.49
CA SER A 31 2.11 -22.95 14.67
C SER A 31 3.40 -22.13 14.77
N GLY A 32 4.44 -22.73 15.36
CA GLY A 32 5.78 -22.17 15.52
C GLY A 32 6.75 -22.60 14.41
N PRO A 33 7.93 -21.97 14.36
CA PRO A 33 9.00 -22.40 13.46
C PRO A 33 9.56 -23.77 13.86
N VAL A 34 10.09 -24.48 12.87
CA VAL A 34 10.89 -25.69 13.09
C VAL A 34 12.36 -25.34 12.95
N CYS A 35 13.19 -25.83 13.87
CA CYS A 35 14.58 -25.41 13.96
C CYS A 35 15.52 -26.57 14.20
N ALA A 36 16.63 -26.53 13.49
CA ALA A 36 17.64 -27.57 13.48
C ALA A 36 19.02 -26.95 13.21
N GLN A 37 20.10 -27.66 13.53
CA GLN A 37 21.45 -27.16 13.27
C GLN A 37 21.96 -27.58 11.90
N ILE A 38 22.95 -26.85 11.36
CA ILE A 38 23.66 -27.25 10.14
C ILE A 38 24.17 -28.69 10.24
N GLY A 39 24.06 -29.44 9.14
CA GLY A 39 24.49 -30.84 8.99
C GLY A 39 23.56 -31.88 9.61
N SER A 40 22.57 -31.46 10.40
CA SER A 40 21.54 -32.35 10.96
C SER A 40 20.43 -32.67 9.95
N SER A 41 19.42 -33.44 10.38
CA SER A 41 18.20 -33.70 9.62
C SER A 41 16.98 -33.17 10.38
N VAL A 42 15.95 -32.77 9.65
CA VAL A 42 14.71 -32.25 10.22
C VAL A 42 13.50 -32.81 9.50
N VAL A 43 12.45 -33.10 10.27
CA VAL A 43 11.14 -33.41 9.73
C VAL A 43 10.27 -32.16 9.82
N LEU A 44 9.71 -31.75 8.69
CA LEU A 44 8.63 -30.79 8.61
C LEU A 44 7.30 -31.57 8.73
N PRO A 45 6.68 -31.62 9.92
CA PRO A 45 5.48 -32.41 10.12
C PRO A 45 4.30 -31.74 9.41
N CYS A 46 3.53 -32.54 8.70
CA CYS A 46 2.42 -32.05 7.89
C CYS A 46 1.34 -33.13 7.76
N SER A 47 0.09 -32.72 7.92
CA SER A 47 -1.06 -33.52 7.49
C SER A 47 -2.03 -32.64 6.73
N TYR A 48 -2.78 -33.23 5.81
CA TYR A 48 -3.73 -32.48 4.98
C TYR A 48 -5.09 -33.17 4.92
N ASP A 49 -6.11 -32.42 4.53
CA ASP A 49 -7.41 -32.95 4.17
C ASP A 49 -7.96 -32.20 2.95
N TYR A 50 -8.84 -32.85 2.20
CA TYR A 50 -9.46 -32.29 1.02
C TYR A 50 -10.85 -32.90 0.78
N PRO A 51 -11.74 -32.15 0.11
CA PRO A 51 -13.11 -32.59 -0.18
C PRO A 51 -13.14 -33.95 -0.86
N GLN A 52 -13.76 -34.92 -0.19
CA GLN A 52 -14.01 -36.26 -0.72
C GLN A 52 -15.35 -36.32 -1.43
N SER A 53 -15.50 -37.28 -2.34
CA SER A 53 -16.82 -37.55 -2.95
C SER A 53 -17.82 -38.00 -1.87
N PRO A 54 -19.13 -37.72 -2.02
CA PRO A 54 -20.15 -38.06 -1.01
C PRO A 54 -20.27 -39.56 -0.66
N ASN A 55 -19.65 -40.46 -1.42
CA ASN A 55 -19.87 -41.91 -1.31
C ASN A 55 -18.94 -42.66 -0.34
N GLU A 56 -18.00 -42.01 0.35
CA GLU A 56 -17.10 -42.69 1.29
C GLU A 56 -17.71 -42.96 2.68
N THR A 57 -18.96 -42.55 2.96
CA THR A 57 -19.59 -42.76 4.27
C THR A 57 -20.42 -44.04 4.41
N ARG A 58 -20.39 -44.97 3.45
CA ARG A 58 -21.13 -46.24 3.57
C ARG A 58 -20.23 -47.42 3.95
N GLY A 59 -19.62 -47.31 5.12
CA GLY A 59 -19.13 -48.46 5.88
C GLY A 59 -20.27 -49.09 6.68
N GLU A 60 -20.65 -50.30 6.28
CA GLU A 60 -21.49 -51.29 6.99
C GLU A 60 -22.95 -50.93 7.32
N GLY A 61 -23.86 -51.37 6.43
CA GLY A 61 -25.26 -51.55 6.77
C GLY A 61 -26.23 -51.21 5.64
N GLN A 62 -26.86 -52.27 5.12
CA GLN A 62 -28.22 -52.28 4.57
C GLN A 62 -28.39 -52.18 3.04
N LEU A 63 -29.09 -53.21 2.54
CA LEU A 63 -29.42 -53.50 1.15
C LEU A 63 -30.39 -52.48 0.53
N SER A 64 -30.19 -52.32 -0.80
CA SER A 64 -31.16 -52.06 -1.88
C SER A 64 -31.96 -50.76 -1.89
N ALA A 65 -31.73 -49.96 -2.95
CA ALA A 65 -32.77 -49.54 -3.90
C ALA A 65 -32.11 -49.02 -5.20
N GLN A 66 -32.66 -49.44 -6.35
CA GLN A 66 -32.27 -49.04 -7.70
C GLN A 66 -32.48 -47.52 -7.93
N GLY A 67 -31.50 -46.88 -8.57
CA GLY A 67 -31.64 -45.54 -9.13
C GLY A 67 -30.36 -45.05 -9.82
N GLY A 68 -30.40 -45.01 -11.15
CA GLY A 68 -29.61 -44.12 -12.03
C GLY A 68 -28.12 -43.96 -11.76
N GLY A 69 -27.30 -44.71 -12.52
CA GLY A 69 -25.85 -44.58 -12.54
C GLY A 69 -25.36 -43.20 -12.98
N GLY A 70 -24.94 -42.39 -12.01
CA GLY A 70 -23.78 -41.52 -12.15
C GLY A 70 -22.73 -42.06 -11.20
N ALA A 71 -21.66 -42.67 -11.70
CA ALA A 71 -20.52 -43.03 -10.87
C ALA A 71 -19.98 -41.74 -10.25
N GLY A 72 -20.28 -41.51 -8.96
CA GLY A 72 -19.75 -40.37 -8.23
C GLY A 72 -18.24 -40.42 -8.33
N GLN A 73 -17.65 -39.45 -9.04
CA GLN A 73 -16.22 -39.46 -9.32
C GLN A 73 -15.48 -39.29 -8.00
N GLN A 74 -14.73 -40.32 -7.59
CA GLN A 74 -13.92 -40.26 -6.39
C GLN A 74 -12.81 -39.22 -6.59
N TYR A 75 -12.76 -38.24 -5.70
CA TYR A 75 -11.70 -37.26 -5.72
C TYR A 75 -10.44 -37.88 -5.13
N LYS A 76 -9.31 -37.69 -5.80
CA LYS A 76 -8.00 -38.20 -5.41
C LYS A 76 -6.95 -37.11 -5.54
N ALA A 77 -5.99 -37.15 -4.63
CA ALA A 77 -4.72 -36.46 -4.78
C ALA A 77 -4.04 -36.90 -6.09
N LEU A 78 -3.72 -35.94 -6.95
CA LEU A 78 -2.97 -36.15 -8.19
C LEU A 78 -1.50 -35.79 -8.02
N THR A 79 -1.23 -34.69 -7.31
CA THR A 79 0.12 -34.17 -7.16
C THR A 79 0.29 -33.51 -5.81
N GLU A 80 1.28 -33.98 -5.08
CA GLU A 80 1.76 -33.41 -3.83
C GLU A 80 3.11 -32.73 -4.09
N MET A 81 3.28 -31.53 -3.55
CA MET A 81 4.49 -30.73 -3.74
C MET A 81 4.85 -29.93 -2.50
N TRP A 82 6.15 -29.74 -2.31
CA TRP A 82 6.73 -28.77 -1.39
C TRP A 82 7.57 -27.77 -2.15
N CYS A 83 7.41 -26.49 -1.83
CA CYS A 83 8.18 -25.39 -2.40
C CYS A 83 8.59 -24.37 -1.34
N LEU A 84 9.44 -23.43 -1.74
CA LEU A 84 9.88 -22.31 -0.92
C LEU A 84 9.13 -21.03 -1.33
N GLU A 85 8.63 -20.29 -0.34
CA GLU A 85 8.12 -18.90 -0.42
C GLU A 85 6.92 -18.64 -1.34
N ASP A 86 6.47 -19.63 -2.13
CA ASP A 86 5.32 -19.54 -3.02
C ASP A 86 4.08 -20.22 -2.39
N SER A 87 3.01 -19.46 -2.18
CA SER A 87 1.80 -19.95 -1.47
C SER A 87 1.00 -21.02 -2.23
N ARG A 88 1.26 -21.20 -3.54
CA ARG A 88 0.60 -22.19 -4.41
C ARG A 88 1.58 -23.15 -5.07
N CYS A 89 2.87 -23.02 -4.77
CA CYS A 89 3.95 -23.77 -5.41
C CYS A 89 3.92 -23.71 -6.96
N ILE A 90 3.57 -22.56 -7.53
CA ILE A 90 3.65 -22.33 -8.99
C ILE A 90 5.05 -21.79 -9.31
N THR A 91 6.07 -22.65 -9.12
CA THR A 91 7.49 -22.28 -9.23
C THR A 91 8.23 -23.28 -10.13
N PRO A 92 9.28 -22.85 -10.86
CA PRO A 92 10.15 -23.78 -11.58
C PRO A 92 11.05 -24.63 -10.65
N ARG A 93 11.14 -24.29 -9.36
CA ARG A 93 12.05 -24.90 -8.39
C ARG A 93 11.29 -25.47 -7.20
N TYR A 94 11.20 -26.79 -7.14
CA TYR A 94 10.53 -27.51 -6.07
C TYR A 94 11.52 -28.08 -5.06
N VAL A 95 11.12 -28.14 -3.79
CA VAL A 95 11.83 -28.93 -2.77
C VAL A 95 11.49 -30.41 -2.96
N PHE A 96 10.22 -30.70 -3.26
CA PHE A 96 9.73 -32.03 -3.58
C PHE A 96 8.55 -31.95 -4.56
N HIS A 97 8.50 -32.91 -5.50
CA HIS A 97 7.39 -33.08 -6.42
C HIS A 97 7.09 -34.57 -6.65
N SER A 98 5.87 -35.00 -6.32
CA SER A 98 5.44 -36.41 -6.41
C SER A 98 5.54 -37.04 -7.81
N ALA A 99 5.37 -36.27 -8.88
CA ALA A 99 5.54 -36.78 -10.26
C ALA A 99 7.02 -36.97 -10.70
N GLY A 100 7.99 -36.83 -9.80
CA GLY A 100 9.41 -36.99 -10.14
C GLY A 100 9.98 -35.85 -10.99
N VAL A 101 9.31 -34.69 -11.01
CA VAL A 101 9.89 -33.46 -11.56
C VAL A 101 11.13 -33.15 -10.73
N PHE A 102 12.25 -32.93 -11.42
CA PHE A 102 13.54 -32.73 -10.75
C PHE A 102 13.44 -31.55 -9.77
N PRO A 103 13.65 -31.80 -8.46
CA PRO A 103 13.69 -30.73 -7.47
C PRO A 103 14.89 -29.82 -7.76
N ASP A 104 14.90 -28.64 -7.14
CA ASP A 104 16.07 -27.77 -7.20
C ASP A 104 17.33 -28.58 -6.84
N PRO A 105 18.41 -28.52 -7.64
CA PRO A 105 19.60 -29.35 -7.45
C PRO A 105 20.18 -29.30 -6.05
N SER A 106 19.97 -28.20 -5.33
CA SER A 106 20.40 -28.06 -3.93
C SER A 106 19.74 -29.08 -2.99
N TYR A 107 18.53 -29.56 -3.27
CA TYR A 107 17.78 -30.53 -2.46
C TYR A 107 17.92 -31.98 -2.94
N GLN A 108 18.59 -32.20 -4.08
CA GLN A 108 18.79 -33.53 -4.63
C GLN A 108 19.52 -34.44 -3.63
N ASN A 109 19.00 -35.66 -3.44
CA ASN A 109 19.49 -36.66 -2.48
C ASN A 109 19.44 -36.27 -0.99
N ARG A 110 18.84 -35.12 -0.64
CA ARG A 110 18.69 -34.66 0.75
C ARG A 110 17.25 -34.68 1.25
N VAL A 111 16.29 -34.78 0.33
CA VAL A 111 14.87 -34.70 0.65
C VAL A 111 14.23 -36.08 0.54
N GLN A 112 13.48 -36.45 1.57
CA GLN A 112 12.70 -37.67 1.62
C GLN A 112 11.26 -37.34 2.02
N TYR A 113 10.32 -37.66 1.15
CA TYR A 113 8.90 -37.58 1.45
C TYR A 113 8.48 -38.76 2.33
N LEU A 114 7.86 -38.48 3.49
CA LEU A 114 7.47 -39.49 4.47
C LEU A 114 6.01 -39.95 4.32
N GLY A 115 5.25 -39.27 3.45
CA GLY A 115 3.89 -39.65 3.12
C GLY A 115 3.80 -40.98 2.39
N LYS A 116 2.72 -41.72 2.64
CA LYS A 116 2.35 -42.92 1.88
C LYS A 116 1.01 -42.67 1.18
N PRO A 117 0.75 -43.34 0.03
CA PRO A 117 -0.55 -43.23 -0.63
C PRO A 117 -1.70 -43.53 0.35
N GLY A 118 -2.66 -42.60 0.42
CA GLY A 118 -3.85 -42.73 1.28
C GLY A 118 -3.68 -42.31 2.74
N THR A 119 -2.47 -42.01 3.23
CA THR A 119 -2.27 -41.70 4.67
C THR A 119 -2.48 -40.23 5.04
N LYS A 120 -2.80 -39.35 4.07
CA LYS A 120 -2.95 -37.90 4.28
C LYS A 120 -1.80 -37.24 5.06
N ASN A 121 -0.61 -37.84 4.96
CA ASN A 121 0.62 -37.42 5.63
C ASN A 121 1.50 -36.75 4.57
N CYS A 122 1.74 -35.45 4.74
CA CYS A 122 2.57 -34.65 3.84
C CYS A 122 3.95 -34.35 4.43
N SER A 123 4.35 -35.05 5.49
CA SER A 123 5.59 -34.75 6.20
C SER A 123 6.82 -34.95 5.31
N LEU A 124 7.75 -34.02 5.41
CA LEU A 124 8.97 -33.99 4.60
C LEU A 124 10.19 -34.05 5.51
N ASN A 125 11.12 -34.96 5.22
CA ASN A 125 12.42 -35.01 5.88
C ASN A 125 13.47 -34.34 4.98
N ILE A 126 14.29 -33.48 5.56
CA ILE A 126 15.42 -32.83 4.89
C ILE A 126 16.68 -33.14 5.71
N SER A 127 17.63 -33.84 5.09
CA SER A 127 18.93 -34.20 5.69
C SER A 127 20.07 -33.29 5.20
N ASP A 128 21.22 -33.34 5.88
CA ASP A 128 22.39 -32.50 5.54
C ASP A 128 21.99 -31.03 5.41
N LEU A 129 21.38 -30.48 6.47
CA LEU A 129 20.85 -29.12 6.46
C LEU A 129 21.95 -28.08 6.27
N ARG A 130 21.64 -27.08 5.45
CA ARG A 130 22.51 -25.96 5.11
C ARG A 130 21.86 -24.65 5.55
N GLN A 131 22.66 -23.62 5.75
CA GLN A 131 22.13 -22.30 6.13
C GLN A 131 21.10 -21.78 5.11
N SER A 132 21.34 -22.05 3.82
CA SER A 132 20.46 -21.70 2.70
C SER A 132 19.13 -22.46 2.68
N ASP A 133 18.99 -23.53 3.46
CA ASP A 133 17.70 -24.25 3.57
C ASP A 133 16.73 -23.52 4.50
N SER A 134 17.16 -22.44 5.19
CA SER A 134 16.25 -21.62 5.97
C SER A 134 15.26 -20.91 5.05
N GLY A 135 13.97 -20.95 5.39
CA GLY A 135 12.95 -20.34 4.54
C GLY A 135 11.54 -20.76 4.94
N ASN A 136 10.55 -20.25 4.22
CA ASN A 136 9.15 -20.62 4.40
C ASN A 136 8.77 -21.74 3.43
N TYR A 137 8.54 -22.93 3.95
CA TYR A 137 8.19 -24.13 3.20
C TYR A 137 6.67 -24.25 3.08
N VAL A 138 6.16 -24.34 1.86
CA VAL A 138 4.73 -24.44 1.59
C VAL A 138 4.43 -25.81 1.00
N PHE A 139 3.41 -26.46 1.55
CA PHE A 139 2.81 -27.66 0.98
C PHE A 139 1.63 -27.27 0.10
N TYR A 140 1.57 -27.84 -1.10
CA TYR A 140 0.44 -27.68 -2.01
C TYR A 140 0.00 -29.02 -2.59
N LEU A 141 -1.31 -29.19 -2.76
CA LEU A 141 -1.93 -30.41 -3.25
C LEU A 141 -2.83 -30.07 -4.45
N ILE A 142 -2.66 -30.82 -5.53
CA ILE A 142 -3.55 -30.83 -6.69
C ILE A 142 -4.39 -32.11 -6.63
N THR A 143 -5.71 -31.98 -6.74
CA THR A 143 -6.65 -33.10 -6.86
C THR A 143 -7.28 -33.13 -8.25
N ASN A 144 -7.96 -34.21 -8.59
CA ASN A 144 -8.79 -34.31 -9.80
C ASN A 144 -10.17 -33.63 -9.64
N HIS A 145 -10.33 -32.77 -8.64
CA HIS A 145 -11.58 -32.05 -8.44
C HIS A 145 -11.80 -31.06 -9.61
N PRO A 146 -12.99 -31.01 -10.24
CA PRO A 146 -13.20 -30.29 -11.50
C PRO A 146 -13.11 -28.75 -11.38
N THR A 147 -13.48 -28.19 -10.22
CA THR A 147 -13.60 -26.73 -10.04
C THR A 147 -12.84 -26.18 -8.84
N GLN A 148 -12.94 -26.84 -7.68
CA GLN A 148 -12.22 -26.43 -6.48
C GLN A 148 -10.73 -26.74 -6.57
N LYS A 149 -9.93 -25.74 -6.21
CA LYS A 149 -8.49 -25.83 -6.03
C LYS A 149 -8.14 -25.53 -4.59
N MET A 150 -7.05 -26.09 -4.12
CA MET A 150 -6.54 -25.80 -2.79
C MET A 150 -6.26 -24.29 -2.65
N PRO A 151 -6.74 -23.64 -1.58
CA PRO A 151 -6.46 -22.23 -1.32
C PRO A 151 -4.99 -22.00 -0.97
N GLU A 152 -4.56 -20.75 -0.99
CA GLU A 152 -3.20 -20.35 -0.61
C GLU A 152 -2.87 -20.76 0.81
N GLN A 153 -1.66 -21.27 0.99
CA GLN A 153 -1.16 -21.71 2.29
C GLN A 153 -0.06 -20.78 2.80
N ARG A 154 -0.02 -20.59 4.12
CA ARG A 154 1.01 -19.75 4.76
C ARG A 154 2.38 -20.44 4.86
N GLY A 155 2.44 -21.76 4.81
CA GLY A 155 3.66 -22.52 4.99
C GLY A 155 4.16 -22.61 6.43
N ILE A 156 5.31 -23.26 6.59
CA ILE A 156 6.04 -23.45 7.85
C ILE A 156 7.45 -22.89 7.70
N GLN A 157 7.93 -22.17 8.71
CA GLN A 157 9.26 -21.58 8.66
C GLN A 157 10.29 -22.55 9.24
N LEU A 158 11.27 -22.94 8.43
CA LEU A 158 12.45 -23.67 8.85
C LEU A 158 13.58 -22.67 9.09
N LEU A 159 14.21 -22.74 10.26
CA LEU A 159 15.42 -21.97 10.55
C LEU A 159 16.56 -22.93 10.85
N VAL A 160 17.61 -22.85 10.03
CA VAL A 160 18.84 -23.61 10.23
C VAL A 160 19.82 -22.74 11.02
N ALA A 161 20.24 -23.25 12.17
CA ALA A 161 21.14 -22.56 13.08
C ALA A 161 22.60 -23.02 12.91
N ASP A 162 23.56 -22.10 13.08
CA ASP A 162 24.99 -22.39 12.98
C ASP A 162 25.47 -23.45 14.00
N SER A 163 24.80 -23.52 15.16
CA SER A 163 25.08 -24.48 16.22
C SER A 163 23.81 -24.83 17.00
N SER A 164 23.86 -25.90 17.79
CA SER A 164 22.73 -26.35 18.61
C SER A 164 22.23 -25.31 19.62
N SER A 165 23.12 -24.46 20.14
CA SER A 165 22.78 -23.41 21.12
C SER A 165 22.44 -22.05 20.51
N ALA A 166 22.74 -21.83 19.23
CA ALA A 166 22.52 -20.55 18.60
C ALA A 166 21.02 -20.19 18.54
N VAL A 167 20.70 -18.92 18.79
CA VAL A 167 19.38 -18.34 18.54
C VAL A 167 19.39 -17.78 17.13
N THR A 168 18.52 -18.29 16.27
CA THR A 168 18.40 -17.89 14.86
C THR A 168 17.07 -17.22 14.63
N MET A 169 17.06 -16.25 13.71
CA MET A 169 15.86 -15.55 13.30
C MET A 169 15.80 -15.43 11.78
N SER A 170 14.59 -15.30 11.23
CA SER A 170 14.37 -15.07 9.81
C SER A 170 13.13 -14.22 9.56
N ALA A 171 13.06 -13.63 8.37
CA ALA A 171 11.92 -12.90 7.85
C ALA A 171 11.32 -13.65 6.66
N SER A 172 9.99 -13.60 6.53
CA SER A 172 9.25 -14.09 5.37
C SER A 172 8.29 -12.98 4.90
N PRO A 173 8.47 -12.41 3.70
CA PRO A 173 9.57 -12.67 2.77
C PRO A 173 10.94 -12.21 3.32
N PRO A 174 12.07 -12.79 2.86
CA PRO A 174 13.40 -12.46 3.39
C PRO A 174 13.96 -11.13 2.86
N SER A 175 13.46 -10.63 1.73
CA SER A 175 13.88 -9.37 1.09
C SER A 175 12.78 -8.83 0.17
N GLY A 176 12.96 -7.63 -0.37
CA GLY A 176 11.99 -7.01 -1.27
C GLY A 176 10.65 -6.71 -0.60
N ILE A 177 10.69 -6.38 0.69
CA ILE A 177 9.50 -6.11 1.50
C ILE A 177 8.95 -4.75 1.08
N THR A 178 7.73 -4.71 0.56
CA THR A 178 7.08 -3.47 0.13
C THR A 178 6.13 -2.93 1.20
N GLU A 179 6.06 -1.61 1.35
CA GLU A 179 5.10 -0.93 2.23
C GLU A 179 3.65 -1.42 1.99
N GLY A 180 2.91 -1.70 3.06
CA GLY A 180 1.57 -2.30 3.04
C GLY A 180 1.54 -3.83 2.93
N ALA A 181 2.67 -4.51 2.70
CA ALA A 181 2.71 -5.96 2.69
C ALA A 181 2.73 -6.58 4.10
N ALA A 182 2.37 -7.86 4.19
CA ALA A 182 2.51 -8.62 5.42
C ALA A 182 3.94 -9.14 5.59
N LEU A 183 4.45 -9.07 6.82
CA LEU A 183 5.78 -9.57 7.20
C LEU A 183 5.66 -10.52 8.38
N ARG A 184 6.29 -11.69 8.26
CA ARG A 184 6.39 -12.66 9.35
C ARG A 184 7.83 -12.80 9.78
N LEU A 185 8.09 -12.53 11.05
CA LEU A 185 9.37 -12.78 11.69
C LEU A 185 9.27 -14.04 12.55
N ALA A 186 10.25 -14.93 12.46
CA ALA A 186 10.34 -16.10 13.34
C ALA A 186 11.71 -16.22 13.97
N CYS A 187 11.74 -16.76 15.19
CA CYS A 187 12.91 -16.93 16.02
C CYS A 187 12.85 -18.23 16.79
N CYS A 188 13.99 -18.88 16.93
CA CYS A 188 14.11 -20.14 17.65
C CYS A 188 15.56 -20.51 17.95
N SER A 189 15.74 -21.58 18.72
CA SER A 189 17.03 -22.26 18.90
C SER A 189 16.79 -23.78 18.90
N PRO A 190 17.70 -24.59 18.32
CA PRO A 190 17.60 -26.05 18.41
C PRO A 190 17.65 -26.56 19.86
N SER A 191 18.32 -25.84 20.76
CA SER A 191 18.40 -26.15 22.20
C SER A 191 17.25 -25.59 23.04
N ALA A 192 16.26 -24.93 22.42
CA ALA A 192 15.16 -24.30 23.14
C ALA A 192 14.33 -25.35 23.91
N SER A 193 14.22 -25.16 25.22
CA SER A 193 13.34 -25.99 26.04
C SER A 193 11.88 -25.50 25.92
N PRO A 194 10.87 -26.32 26.27
CA PRO A 194 9.47 -25.88 26.29
C PRO A 194 9.18 -24.70 27.23
N GLN A 195 10.09 -24.41 28.18
CA GLN A 195 9.99 -23.27 29.11
C GLN A 195 10.68 -22.01 28.59
N ALA A 196 11.31 -22.06 27.40
CA ALA A 196 12.00 -20.92 26.82
C ALA A 196 10.98 -19.83 26.43
N SER A 197 11.31 -18.59 26.77
CA SER A 197 10.55 -17.42 26.34
C SER A 197 11.33 -16.64 25.28
N PHE A 198 10.61 -16.05 24.34
CA PHE A 198 11.18 -15.31 23.21
C PHE A 198 10.66 -13.88 23.20
N ARG A 199 11.54 -12.93 22.94
CA ARG A 199 11.24 -11.49 22.87
C ARG A 199 11.93 -10.84 21.69
N TRP A 200 11.24 -9.92 21.04
CA TRP A 200 11.71 -9.21 19.85
C TRP A 200 12.09 -7.79 20.20
N PHE A 201 13.23 -7.34 19.69
CA PHE A 201 13.74 -6.01 19.91
C PHE A 201 14.07 -5.35 18.57
N LYS A 202 13.98 -4.01 18.56
CA LYS A 202 14.29 -3.18 17.40
C LYS A 202 15.31 -2.11 17.80
N GLY A 203 16.39 -2.01 17.03
CA GLY A 203 17.49 -1.08 17.27
C GLY A 203 18.15 -1.35 18.62
N THR A 204 18.39 -0.28 19.38
CA THR A 204 18.98 -0.31 20.73
C THR A 204 17.94 -0.17 21.84
N SER A 205 16.64 -0.25 21.51
CA SER A 205 15.58 -0.08 22.50
C SER A 205 15.59 -1.19 23.55
N ALA A 206 15.50 -0.81 24.82
CA ALA A 206 15.38 -1.75 25.93
C ALA A 206 13.98 -2.38 26.04
N ALA A 207 12.97 -1.80 25.39
CA ALA A 207 11.60 -2.31 25.43
C ALA A 207 11.36 -3.33 24.30
N PRO A 208 10.81 -4.52 24.60
CA PRO A 208 10.47 -5.48 23.57
C PRO A 208 9.30 -4.97 22.71
N ARG A 209 9.37 -5.21 21.40
CA ARG A 209 8.32 -4.88 20.44
C ARG A 209 7.25 -5.97 20.35
N SER A 210 7.64 -7.22 20.60
CA SER A 210 6.75 -8.37 20.54
C SER A 210 7.28 -9.53 21.39
N ASN A 211 6.38 -10.45 21.75
CA ASN A 211 6.68 -11.64 22.55
C ASN A 211 6.33 -12.91 21.75
N GLY A 212 7.03 -14.00 22.03
CA GLY A 212 6.84 -15.30 21.38
C GLY A 212 7.80 -15.54 20.21
N GLN A 213 7.82 -16.78 19.72
CA GLN A 213 8.71 -17.20 18.63
C GLN A 213 8.37 -16.58 17.29
N VAL A 214 7.13 -16.15 17.10
CA VAL A 214 6.61 -15.64 15.83
C VAL A 214 6.00 -14.27 16.07
N TRP A 215 6.40 -13.30 15.26
CA TRP A 215 5.80 -11.98 15.21
C TRP A 215 5.28 -11.72 13.79
N ASN A 216 3.95 -11.63 13.66
CA ASN A 216 3.31 -11.28 12.40
C ASN A 216 2.96 -9.78 12.40
N ILE A 217 3.35 -9.09 11.35
CA ILE A 217 2.99 -7.70 11.04
C ILE A 217 2.10 -7.76 9.79
N SER A 218 0.85 -7.31 9.89
CA SER A 218 -0.12 -7.43 8.80
C SER A 218 0.16 -6.46 7.65
N GLU A 219 0.56 -5.24 8.00
CA GLU A 219 0.86 -4.16 7.06
C GLU A 219 2.11 -3.44 7.56
N VAL A 220 3.23 -3.63 6.85
CA VAL A 220 4.49 -2.97 7.17
C VAL A 220 4.51 -1.52 6.68
N THR A 221 5.15 -0.65 7.45
CA THR A 221 5.37 0.75 7.11
C THR A 221 6.85 1.01 6.87
N SER A 222 7.21 2.14 6.27
CA SER A 222 8.62 2.52 6.18
C SER A 222 9.33 2.59 7.54
N ASP A 223 8.58 2.93 8.59
CA ASP A 223 9.08 3.01 9.97
C ASP A 223 9.42 1.64 10.56
N ASP A 224 8.98 0.54 9.93
CA ASP A 224 9.37 -0.82 10.28
C ASP A 224 10.76 -1.19 9.74
N SER A 225 11.38 -0.36 8.90
CA SER A 225 12.78 -0.57 8.51
C SER A 225 13.71 -0.47 9.73
N GLY A 226 14.80 -1.24 9.73
CA GLY A 226 15.85 -1.18 10.74
C GLY A 226 16.36 -2.54 11.18
N ASN A 227 17.16 -2.52 12.25
CA ASN A 227 17.83 -3.69 12.78
C ASN A 227 16.99 -4.35 13.87
N TYR A 228 16.73 -5.64 13.73
CA TYR A 228 15.97 -6.43 14.69
C TYR A 228 16.86 -7.52 15.27
N TYR A 229 16.61 -7.88 16.53
CA TYR A 229 17.16 -9.09 17.12
C TYR A 229 16.12 -9.75 18.00
N CYS A 230 16.25 -11.06 18.15
CA CYS A 230 15.43 -11.86 19.03
C CYS A 230 16.26 -12.31 20.23
N GLN A 231 15.64 -12.30 21.40
CA GLN A 231 16.21 -12.80 22.63
C GLN A 231 15.44 -14.04 23.08
N MET A 232 16.16 -15.12 23.36
CA MET A 232 15.65 -16.30 24.02
C MET A 232 16.13 -16.31 25.47
N GLN A 233 15.20 -16.52 26.40
CA GLN A 233 15.50 -16.69 27.82
C GLN A 233 15.03 -18.06 28.30
N THR A 234 15.91 -18.79 28.99
CA THR A 234 15.60 -20.09 29.61
C THR A 234 16.15 -20.09 31.03
N GLY A 235 15.28 -19.93 32.02
CA GLY A 235 15.70 -19.62 33.39
C GLY A 235 16.51 -18.32 33.43
N ASP A 236 17.73 -18.38 33.98
CA ASP A 236 18.64 -17.24 34.07
C ASP A 236 19.52 -17.05 32.83
N LYS A 237 19.51 -18.00 31.90
CA LYS A 237 20.31 -17.92 30.68
C LYS A 237 19.58 -17.10 29.62
N VAL A 238 20.24 -16.05 29.15
CA VAL A 238 19.77 -15.16 28.08
C VAL A 238 20.71 -15.30 26.88
N GLN A 239 20.13 -15.52 25.70
CA GLN A 239 20.86 -15.63 24.45
C GLN A 239 20.18 -14.75 23.39
N ASN A 240 20.96 -13.95 22.68
CA ASN A 240 20.46 -13.11 21.60
C ASN A 240 20.81 -13.72 20.25
N SER A 241 19.95 -13.51 19.26
CA SER A 241 20.23 -13.83 17.87
C SER A 241 21.24 -12.86 17.27
N LYS A 242 21.75 -13.22 16.08
CA LYS A 242 22.35 -12.24 15.17
C LYS A 242 21.32 -11.18 14.78
N ILE A 243 21.80 -9.99 14.43
CA ILE A 243 20.96 -8.89 13.97
C ILE A 243 20.45 -9.21 12.56
N LEU A 244 19.15 -9.02 12.34
CA LEU A 244 18.49 -9.06 11.05
C LEU A 244 18.07 -7.65 10.64
N ALA A 245 18.61 -7.16 9.51
CA ALA A 245 18.20 -5.89 8.94
C ALA A 245 16.94 -6.08 8.08
N ILE A 246 15.89 -5.34 8.39
CA ILE A 246 14.66 -5.27 7.61
C ILE A 246 14.68 -3.97 6.82
N ASP A 247 14.53 -4.08 5.51
CA ASP A 247 14.47 -2.94 4.59
C ASP A 247 13.09 -2.90 3.92
N VAL A 248 12.28 -1.90 4.28
CA VAL A 248 10.94 -1.71 3.71
C VAL A 248 11.02 -0.70 2.59
N GLU A 249 10.60 -1.14 1.41
CA GLU A 249 10.65 -0.37 0.18
C GLU A 249 9.31 0.32 -0.10
N TYR A 250 9.37 1.55 -0.60
CA TYR A 250 8.23 2.42 -0.86
C TYR A 250 8.47 3.34 -2.08
N PRO A 251 7.41 3.75 -2.79
CA PRO A 251 7.52 4.68 -3.92
C PRO A 251 8.00 6.08 -3.48
N PRO A 252 8.47 6.93 -4.41
CA PRO A 252 8.91 8.28 -4.06
C PRO A 252 7.77 9.09 -3.45
N ARG A 253 8.06 9.80 -2.37
CA ARG A 253 7.17 10.74 -1.70
C ARG A 253 7.90 12.01 -1.27
N ASN A 254 7.12 13.02 -0.86
CA ASN A 254 7.60 14.36 -0.52
C ASN A 254 8.52 14.95 -1.62
N THR A 255 8.16 14.76 -2.89
CA THR A 255 8.85 15.38 -4.01
C THR A 255 8.71 16.89 -3.92
N THR A 256 9.84 17.58 -3.94
CA THR A 256 9.94 19.05 -3.84
C THR A 256 10.87 19.57 -4.92
N VAL A 257 10.63 20.82 -5.33
CA VAL A 257 11.52 21.54 -6.25
C VAL A 257 12.02 22.80 -5.54
N SER A 258 13.33 22.91 -5.38
CA SER A 258 13.98 24.12 -4.87
C SER A 258 14.58 24.94 -6.01
N ILE A 259 14.58 26.26 -5.83
CA ILE A 259 15.10 27.23 -6.78
C ILE A 259 16.35 27.84 -6.17
N SER A 260 17.48 27.78 -6.88
CA SER A 260 18.73 28.42 -6.45
C SER A 260 19.25 29.37 -7.54
N PRO A 261 19.59 30.62 -7.19
CA PRO A 261 19.53 31.21 -5.84
C PRO A 261 18.10 31.61 -5.42
N ALA A 262 17.84 31.61 -4.11
CA ALA A 262 16.57 32.02 -3.53
C ALA A 262 16.54 33.56 -3.37
N GLY A 263 15.67 34.27 -4.09
CA GLY A 263 15.54 35.73 -4.02
C GLY A 263 14.63 36.30 -5.11
N GLU A 264 14.42 37.63 -5.11
CA GLU A 264 13.77 38.31 -6.23
C GLU A 264 14.57 37.99 -7.50
N LEU A 265 13.93 37.31 -8.47
CA LEU A 265 14.49 36.86 -9.75
C LEU A 265 14.97 38.00 -10.67
N GLN A 266 15.10 39.21 -10.13
CA GLN A 266 15.33 40.45 -10.85
C GLN A 266 16.75 40.52 -11.43
N GLU A 267 17.75 39.83 -10.85
CA GLU A 267 19.16 39.99 -11.28
C GLU A 267 20.07 38.75 -11.21
N VAL A 268 19.60 37.55 -10.81
CA VAL A 268 20.51 36.39 -10.66
C VAL A 268 20.25 35.30 -11.70
N LEU A 269 21.04 35.35 -12.76
CA LEU A 269 21.17 34.31 -13.77
C LEU A 269 22.55 33.64 -13.63
N PRO A 270 22.65 32.31 -13.77
CA PRO A 270 21.60 31.34 -14.09
C PRO A 270 20.81 30.82 -12.86
N VAL A 271 19.55 30.42 -13.09
CA VAL A 271 18.73 29.74 -12.06
C VAL A 271 18.81 28.24 -12.23
N THR A 272 19.00 27.53 -11.11
CA THR A 272 19.02 26.08 -11.03
C THR A 272 17.81 25.58 -10.26
N LEU A 273 17.00 24.75 -10.91
CA LEU A 273 15.92 24.00 -10.28
C LEU A 273 16.47 22.65 -9.80
N THR A 274 16.30 22.34 -8.53
CA THR A 274 16.73 21.06 -7.95
C THR A 274 15.51 20.32 -7.44
N CYS A 275 15.32 19.11 -7.93
CA CYS A 275 14.27 18.21 -7.50
C CYS A 275 14.80 17.20 -6.49
N SER A 276 14.09 17.07 -5.38
CA SER A 276 14.42 16.13 -4.30
C SER A 276 13.18 15.34 -3.92
N SER A 277 13.32 14.03 -3.73
CA SER A 277 12.25 13.16 -3.27
C SER A 277 12.81 12.06 -2.37
N VAL A 278 12.07 11.72 -1.32
CA VAL A 278 12.40 10.61 -0.42
C VAL A 278 11.83 9.32 -0.99
N ALA A 279 12.66 8.29 -1.17
CA ALA A 279 12.24 7.02 -1.75
C ALA A 279 13.15 5.88 -1.27
N ASN A 280 12.61 4.66 -1.20
CA ASN A 280 13.41 3.45 -0.98
C ASN A 280 12.94 2.32 -1.92
N PRO A 281 13.75 1.80 -2.86
CA PRO A 281 15.11 2.22 -3.14
C PRO A 281 15.17 3.66 -3.68
N PRO A 282 16.37 4.27 -3.68
CA PRO A 282 16.57 5.63 -4.17
C PRO A 282 15.97 5.85 -5.57
N VAL A 283 15.57 7.10 -5.83
CA VAL A 283 15.07 7.50 -7.15
C VAL A 283 16.14 7.23 -8.20
N HIS A 284 15.81 6.43 -9.22
CA HIS A 284 16.74 6.12 -10.32
C HIS A 284 16.51 7.03 -11.54
N MET A 285 15.39 7.74 -11.59
CA MET A 285 15.03 8.59 -12.72
C MET A 285 14.30 9.85 -12.26
N TYR A 286 14.82 10.99 -12.68
CA TYR A 286 14.18 12.30 -12.60
C TYR A 286 13.90 12.80 -14.03
N SER A 287 12.67 13.23 -14.29
CA SER A 287 12.25 13.80 -15.58
C SER A 287 11.63 15.18 -15.37
N TRP A 288 12.08 16.16 -16.15
CA TRP A 288 11.58 17.54 -16.09
C TRP A 288 10.69 17.84 -17.27
N TYR A 289 9.54 18.42 -16.99
CA TYR A 289 8.56 18.84 -17.98
C TYR A 289 8.23 20.32 -17.83
N LYS A 290 7.98 21.00 -18.94
CA LYS A 290 7.52 22.39 -18.99
C LYS A 290 6.12 22.46 -19.57
N GLY A 291 5.18 23.11 -18.88
CA GLY A 291 3.79 23.28 -19.30
C GLY A 291 2.78 22.57 -18.41
N ALA A 292 1.51 22.92 -18.56
CA ALA A 292 0.43 22.38 -17.74
C ALA A 292 0.25 20.86 -17.97
N ALA A 293 0.05 20.12 -16.88
CA ALA A 293 -0.30 18.69 -16.85
C ALA A 293 0.84 17.66 -17.00
N CYS A 294 1.86 17.72 -16.13
CA CYS A 294 2.77 16.60 -15.89
C CYS A 294 2.21 15.53 -14.93
N LEU A 295 1.03 15.77 -14.33
CA LEU A 295 0.40 14.82 -13.41
C LEU A 295 -0.08 13.60 -14.22
N PRO A 296 0.24 12.35 -13.81
CA PRO A 296 -0.52 11.23 -14.29
C PRO A 296 -1.94 11.38 -13.75
N THR A 297 -2.92 11.62 -14.63
CA THR A 297 -4.31 11.36 -14.31
C THR A 297 -4.39 9.92 -13.80
N THR A 298 -4.73 9.76 -12.52
CA THR A 298 -5.10 8.46 -11.95
C THR A 298 -6.38 8.02 -12.63
N ASP A 299 -6.27 7.49 -13.84
CA ASP A 299 -7.37 6.82 -14.49
C ASP A 299 -6.81 5.70 -15.38
N LYS A 300 -6.97 4.47 -14.90
CA LYS A 300 -6.82 3.26 -15.72
C LYS A 300 -8.06 3.17 -16.61
N SER A 301 -8.19 4.09 -17.57
CA SER A 301 -9.13 3.95 -18.66
C SER A 301 -8.40 4.30 -19.96
N PHE A 302 -8.04 3.22 -20.64
CA PHE A 302 -7.65 3.20 -22.03
C PHE A 302 -8.76 3.86 -22.85
N HIS A 303 -8.53 5.07 -23.38
CA HIS A 303 -8.71 5.46 -24.78
C HIS A 303 -8.27 6.92 -25.00
N GLN A 304 -7.35 7.07 -25.97
CA GLN A 304 -6.89 8.30 -26.61
C GLN A 304 -6.16 9.31 -25.71
N ALA A 305 -4.83 9.35 -25.88
CA ALA A 305 -3.93 10.35 -25.32
C ALA A 305 -4.48 11.76 -25.53
N ARG A 306 -5.01 12.37 -24.45
CA ARG A 306 -5.11 13.82 -24.37
C ARG A 306 -3.66 14.29 -24.34
N GLN A 307 -3.20 14.86 -25.45
CA GLN A 307 -1.84 15.36 -25.62
C GLN A 307 -1.48 16.20 -24.39
N THR A 308 -0.53 15.71 -23.58
CA THR A 308 0.08 16.52 -22.54
C THR A 308 0.74 17.71 -23.23
N LEU A 309 0.30 18.93 -22.92
CA LEU A 309 0.95 20.18 -23.34
C LEU A 309 2.36 20.35 -22.73
N ALA A 310 2.78 19.37 -21.92
CA ALA A 310 4.05 19.36 -21.21
C ALA A 310 5.18 18.80 -22.09
N THR A 311 6.22 19.60 -22.33
CA THR A 311 7.40 19.22 -23.12
C THR A 311 8.50 18.70 -22.19
N LEU A 312 9.13 17.56 -22.51
CA LEU A 312 10.29 17.05 -21.77
C LEU A 312 11.50 17.94 -22.03
N ILE A 313 12.03 18.56 -20.98
CA ILE A 313 13.12 19.55 -21.06
C ILE A 313 14.44 19.06 -20.46
N GLY A 314 14.42 18.00 -19.65
CA GLY A 314 15.64 17.52 -19.01
C GLY A 314 15.48 16.21 -18.24
N ARG A 315 16.63 15.59 -17.96
CA ARG A 315 16.78 14.42 -17.10
C ARG A 315 17.87 14.69 -16.08
N GLY A 316 17.68 14.18 -14.87
CA GLY A 316 18.58 14.44 -13.73
C GLY A 316 17.90 15.20 -12.61
N SER A 317 18.47 15.15 -11.42
CA SER A 317 17.93 15.81 -10.23
C SER A 317 17.99 17.34 -10.33
N THR A 318 18.91 17.88 -11.12
CA THR A 318 19.05 19.32 -11.35
C THR A 318 18.76 19.68 -12.79
N LEU A 319 18.17 20.85 -12.97
CA LEU A 319 17.95 21.50 -14.25
C LEU A 319 18.47 22.93 -14.15
N SER A 320 19.55 23.23 -14.89
CA SER A 320 20.13 24.58 -14.96
C SER A 320 19.62 25.30 -16.20
N SER A 321 18.98 26.46 -16.02
CA SER A 321 18.57 27.36 -17.10
C SER A 321 19.62 28.44 -17.28
N ALA A 322 20.28 28.46 -18.44
CA ALA A 322 21.38 29.38 -18.70
C ALA A 322 20.91 30.82 -18.98
N ASN A 323 19.65 31.04 -19.35
CA ASN A 323 19.15 32.37 -19.69
C ASN A 323 17.61 32.46 -19.61
N ILE A 324 17.06 33.05 -18.54
CA ILE A 324 15.62 33.30 -18.42
C ILE A 324 15.22 34.35 -19.46
N SER A 325 14.85 33.90 -20.64
CA SER A 325 14.13 34.70 -21.62
C SER A 325 12.66 34.81 -21.22
N ALA A 326 11.90 35.75 -21.79
CA ALA A 326 10.45 35.86 -21.58
C ALA A 326 9.68 34.55 -21.91
N GLU A 327 10.32 33.63 -22.65
CA GLU A 327 9.79 32.31 -22.99
C GLU A 327 10.04 31.25 -21.90
N GLU A 328 10.92 31.49 -20.92
CA GLU A 328 11.29 30.54 -19.85
C GLU A 328 10.47 30.69 -18.56
N TYR A 329 9.62 31.70 -18.44
CA TYR A 329 8.61 31.75 -17.38
C TYR A 329 7.52 30.69 -17.63
N GLY A 330 6.94 30.15 -16.56
CA GLY A 330 5.91 29.11 -16.68
C GLY A 330 6.02 28.02 -15.61
N GLU A 331 5.18 27.00 -15.77
CA GLU A 331 5.12 25.85 -14.88
C GLU A 331 6.17 24.81 -15.27
N TYR A 332 7.03 24.46 -14.30
CA TYR A 332 8.03 23.42 -14.38
C TYR A 332 7.63 22.28 -13.45
N CYS A 333 7.71 21.07 -13.95
CA CYS A 333 7.34 19.90 -13.19
C CYS A 333 8.45 18.86 -13.19
N CYS A 334 8.80 18.41 -12.00
CA CYS A 334 9.69 17.29 -11.81
C CYS A 334 8.89 16.02 -11.50
N VAL A 335 9.23 14.92 -12.17
CA VAL A 335 8.73 13.57 -11.86
C VAL A 335 9.88 12.71 -11.37
N ALA A 336 9.81 12.29 -10.11
CA ALA A 336 10.74 11.36 -9.48
C ALA A 336 10.20 9.93 -9.56
N ARG A 337 11.02 8.96 -10.00
CA ARG A 337 10.60 7.57 -10.20
C ARG A 337 11.59 6.56 -9.58
N ASN A 338 11.04 5.57 -8.87
CA ASN A 338 11.76 4.36 -8.49
C ASN A 338 11.05 3.11 -9.05
N ARG A 339 11.48 1.90 -8.65
CA ARG A 339 10.87 0.65 -9.13
C ARG A 339 9.42 0.43 -8.66
N HIS A 340 9.01 1.10 -7.59
CA HIS A 340 7.69 0.95 -6.97
C HIS A 340 6.68 2.00 -7.40
N GLY A 341 7.13 3.10 -8.01
CA GLY A 341 6.21 4.13 -8.49
C GLY A 341 6.90 5.45 -8.80
N SER A 342 6.10 6.50 -8.86
CA SER A 342 6.58 7.86 -9.13
C SER A 342 5.70 8.90 -8.44
N GLN A 343 6.30 10.02 -8.08
CA GLN A 343 5.61 11.21 -7.62
C GLN A 343 6.12 12.43 -8.38
N ALA A 344 5.22 13.39 -8.60
CA ALA A 344 5.50 14.62 -9.34
C ALA A 344 5.26 15.85 -8.46
N HIS A 345 6.02 16.92 -8.72
CA HIS A 345 5.83 18.22 -8.10
C HIS A 345 6.06 19.34 -9.11
N SER A 346 5.16 20.32 -9.13
CA SER A 346 5.21 21.49 -10.01
C SER A 346 5.65 22.74 -9.25
N VAL A 347 6.40 23.61 -9.91
CA VAL A 347 6.77 24.95 -9.47
C VAL A 347 6.54 25.95 -10.62
N THR A 348 6.08 27.15 -10.30
CA THR A 348 5.86 28.21 -11.30
C THR A 348 6.92 29.30 -11.17
N LEU A 349 7.64 29.58 -12.26
CA LEU A 349 8.51 30.75 -12.35
C LEU A 349 7.70 31.94 -12.86
N THR A 350 7.59 33.00 -12.07
CA THR A 350 6.85 34.23 -12.39
C THR A 350 7.79 35.44 -12.51
N ASP A 351 7.44 36.37 -13.39
CA ASP A 351 8.12 37.67 -13.52
C ASP A 351 7.52 38.67 -12.51
N SER A 352 8.36 39.23 -11.63
CA SER A 352 7.95 40.25 -10.66
C SER A 352 7.57 41.59 -11.30
N ARG A 353 7.98 41.86 -12.56
CA ARG A 353 7.61 43.09 -13.30
C ARG A 353 6.15 43.14 -13.75
N ALA A 354 5.47 41.99 -13.84
CA ALA A 354 4.06 41.95 -14.25
C ALA A 354 3.08 42.47 -13.18
N ASN A 355 3.49 42.50 -11.90
CA ASN A 355 2.65 42.97 -10.79
C ASN A 355 2.67 44.48 -10.57
N THR A 356 3.51 45.24 -11.28
CA THR A 356 3.66 46.70 -11.10
C THR A 356 3.05 47.56 -12.23
N SER A 357 2.40 46.96 -13.22
CA SER A 357 1.94 47.68 -14.42
C SER A 357 0.43 47.85 -14.57
N ASN A 358 -0.38 47.70 -13.52
CA ASN A 358 -1.84 47.93 -13.62
C ASN A 358 -2.50 48.54 -12.36
N SER A 359 -2.01 49.67 -11.85
CA SER A 359 -2.81 50.48 -10.89
C SER A 359 -2.75 52.00 -11.06
N SER A 360 -2.05 52.53 -12.07
CA SER A 360 -2.00 53.98 -12.32
C SER A 360 -2.92 54.45 -13.45
N GLY A 361 -3.20 53.61 -14.46
CA GLY A 361 -4.02 54.00 -15.63
C GLY A 361 -5.54 54.05 -15.37
N SER A 362 -6.07 53.15 -14.54
CA SER A 362 -7.53 53.01 -14.36
C SER A 362 -8.12 53.97 -13.31
N ARG A 363 -7.30 54.50 -12.39
CA ARG A 363 -7.77 55.45 -11.36
C ARG A 363 -7.94 56.87 -11.92
N ALA A 364 -7.10 57.27 -12.88
CA ALA A 364 -7.20 58.60 -13.51
C ALA A 364 -8.45 58.74 -14.40
N VAL A 365 -8.80 57.67 -15.15
CA VAL A 365 -9.98 57.67 -16.03
C VAL A 365 -11.28 57.72 -15.21
N LEU A 366 -11.36 56.99 -14.09
CA LEU A 366 -12.55 57.02 -13.23
C LEU A 366 -12.79 58.40 -12.57
N ILE A 367 -11.71 59.07 -12.15
CA ILE A 367 -11.78 60.42 -11.56
C ILE A 367 -12.19 61.47 -12.60
N GLY A 368 -11.66 61.37 -13.83
CA GLY A 368 -12.05 62.26 -14.93
C GLY A 368 -13.54 62.14 -15.31
N VAL A 369 -14.06 60.91 -15.39
CA VAL A 369 -15.47 60.67 -15.75
C VAL A 369 -16.42 61.16 -14.65
N THR A 370 -16.08 60.94 -13.38
CA THR A 370 -16.90 61.39 -12.24
C THR A 370 -16.97 62.92 -12.14
N ILE A 371 -15.86 63.62 -12.37
CA ILE A 371 -15.83 65.09 -12.39
C ILE A 371 -16.66 65.62 -13.58
N ALA A 372 -16.52 65.03 -14.77
CA ALA A 372 -17.29 65.43 -15.94
C ALA A 372 -18.80 65.27 -15.72
N VAL A 373 -19.24 64.14 -15.13
CA VAL A 373 -20.65 63.90 -14.79
C VAL A 373 -21.15 64.91 -13.75
N LEU A 374 -20.36 65.22 -12.72
CA LEU A 374 -20.71 66.24 -11.73
C LEU A 374 -20.88 67.63 -12.34
N VAL A 375 -20.00 68.04 -13.25
CA VAL A 375 -20.11 69.33 -13.96
C VAL A 375 -21.38 69.38 -14.82
N VAL A 376 -21.72 68.29 -15.51
CA VAL A 376 -22.96 68.20 -16.30
C VAL A 376 -24.19 68.29 -15.40
N ILE A 377 -24.20 67.59 -14.26
CA ILE A 377 -25.32 67.66 -13.31
C ILE A 377 -25.49 69.08 -12.76
N ILE A 378 -24.40 69.74 -12.38
CA ILE A 378 -24.43 71.14 -11.90
C ILE A 378 -24.96 72.07 -12.98
N ALA A 379 -24.55 71.90 -14.24
CA ALA A 379 -25.05 72.69 -15.36
C ALA A 379 -26.56 72.47 -15.60
N ILE A 380 -27.05 71.23 -15.48
CA ILE A 380 -28.48 70.91 -15.59
C ILE A 380 -29.26 71.56 -14.43
N VAL A 381 -28.75 71.47 -13.20
CA VAL A 381 -29.39 72.11 -12.03
C VAL A 381 -29.44 73.63 -12.19
N ALA A 382 -28.34 74.25 -12.63
CA ALA A 382 -28.30 75.69 -12.92
C ALA A 382 -29.29 76.09 -14.03
N PHE A 383 -29.41 75.27 -15.09
CA PHE A 383 -30.39 75.48 -16.15
C PHE A 383 -31.84 75.34 -15.65
N LEU A 384 -32.12 74.39 -14.77
CA LEU A 384 -33.44 74.23 -14.16
C LEU A 384 -33.77 75.38 -13.20
N MET A 385 -32.78 75.86 -12.42
CA MET A 385 -32.94 77.00 -11.51
C MET A 385 -33.18 78.31 -12.28
N THR A 386 -32.46 78.56 -13.37
CA THR A 386 -32.68 79.74 -14.23
C THR A 386 -34.04 79.69 -14.94
N ARG A 387 -34.52 78.50 -15.35
CA ARG A 387 -35.89 78.32 -15.86
C ARG A 387 -36.95 78.58 -14.78
N LYS A 388 -36.70 78.15 -13.54
CA LYS A 388 -37.61 78.40 -12.41
C LYS A 388 -37.69 79.89 -12.06
N GLN A 389 -36.57 80.60 -12.13
CA GLN A 389 -36.51 82.06 -11.91
C GLN A 389 -37.26 82.83 -13.02
N LYS A 390 -37.14 82.41 -14.28
CA LYS A 390 -37.91 82.98 -15.42
C LYS A 390 -39.42 82.69 -15.32
N SER A 391 -39.83 81.59 -14.69
CA SER A 391 -41.24 81.29 -14.39
C SER A 391 -41.79 82.13 -13.24
N SER A 392 -41.00 82.33 -12.17
CA SER A 392 -41.42 83.14 -11.01
C SER A 392 -41.57 84.63 -11.35
N GLN A 393 -40.79 85.14 -12.31
CA GLN A 393 -40.86 86.54 -12.76
C GLN A 393 -42.05 86.82 -13.70
N ARG A 394 -42.67 85.78 -14.31
CA ARG A 394 -43.93 85.93 -15.08
C ARG A 394 -45.19 85.96 -14.22
N GLN A 395 -45.13 85.50 -12.97
CA GLN A 395 -46.28 85.53 -12.04
C GLN A 395 -46.43 86.84 -11.28
N SER A 396 -45.40 87.71 -11.26
CA SER A 396 -45.43 89.00 -10.53
C SER A 396 -46.06 90.17 -11.31
N TYR A 397 -46.25 90.02 -12.63
CA TYR A 397 -46.81 91.08 -13.51
C TYR A 397 -48.28 90.84 -13.91
N ALA A 398 -48.97 89.85 -13.32
CA ALA A 398 -50.36 89.50 -13.64
C ALA A 398 -51.36 89.70 -12.49
N LEU A 399 -50.97 90.37 -11.39
CA LEU A 399 -51.82 90.61 -10.20
C LEU A 399 -51.94 92.09 -9.79
N THR A 400 -51.79 93.01 -10.74
CA THR A 400 -52.06 94.45 -10.55
C THR A 400 -52.74 95.05 -11.77
N ALA A 401 -53.98 94.64 -12.04
CA ALA A 401 -54.95 95.41 -12.83
C ALA A 401 -56.36 94.81 -12.66
N THR A 402 -57.33 95.68 -12.36
CA THR A 402 -58.81 95.48 -12.36
C THR A 402 -59.37 94.61 -11.21
N ALA A 403 -60.37 95.02 -10.42
CA ALA A 403 -61.36 96.08 -10.60
C ALA A 403 -61.80 96.70 -9.26
N ALA A 404 -61.90 98.03 -9.26
CA ALA A 404 -62.87 98.77 -8.46
C ALA A 404 -64.26 98.63 -9.12
N THR A 405 -65.31 98.45 -8.30
CA THR A 405 -66.61 99.13 -8.34
C THR A 405 -67.58 98.40 -7.40
N ASP A 406 -67.99 99.04 -6.32
CA ASP A 406 -69.42 99.24 -6.01
C ASP A 406 -69.59 100.32 -4.92
N LEU A 407 -70.41 101.31 -5.28
CA LEU A 407 -71.00 102.46 -4.55
C LEU A 407 -70.13 103.69 -4.23
#